data_AF-A0A075GCS5-F1
#
_entry.id   AF-A0A075GCS5-F1
#
_cell.length_a   1.000
_cell.length_b   1.000
_cell.length_c   1.000
_cell.angle_alpha   90.00
_cell.angle_beta   90.00
_cell.angle_gamma   90.00
#
_symmetry.space_group_name_H-M   'P 1'
#
loop_
_entity.id
_entity.type
_entity.pdbx_description
1 polymer ?
#
loop_
_entity_poly.entity_id
_entity_poly.type
_entity_poly.pdbx_seq_one_letter_code
_entity_poly.pdbx_strand_id
1 'polypeptide(L)'
;MAGGSYSVTLDDAGTYPYFCMVHPWMSGTVIVEAEAAHGDEEMGHGDDHAAKGIEDISDQFTATVTSGVIHHIGANSDDDTLLVHLFGADDDGELKITLNSKIITPFDDGSYFVLVDSEEAEFEQMGRTLHIEYGAGAEKIEIVGSHVVPEFGTIAMIILAVAIVSIIAITAKTKTSLIPRL
;
A
#
# COMPACT_ATOMS: atom_id res chain seq x y z
N MET A 1 -8.72 -34.41 11.87
CA MET A 1 -7.78 -34.69 10.76
C MET A 1 -7.10 -33.36 10.44
N ALA A 2 -5.85 -33.15 10.87
CA ALA A 2 -5.09 -31.93 10.60
C ALA A 2 -4.17 -32.19 9.39
N GLY A 3 -4.01 -31.21 8.49
CA GLY A 3 -3.14 -31.31 7.31
C GLY A 3 -3.81 -31.68 5.98
N GLY A 4 -5.12 -31.50 5.84
CA GLY A 4 -5.79 -31.61 4.54
C GLY A 4 -5.80 -30.28 3.79
N SER A 5 -5.50 -30.28 2.49
CA SER A 5 -5.74 -29.14 1.60
C SER A 5 -7.07 -29.32 0.85
N TYR A 6 -7.72 -28.21 0.52
CA TYR A 6 -8.94 -28.18 -0.29
C TYR A 6 -8.79 -27.08 -1.36
N SER A 7 -9.40 -27.29 -2.52
CA SER A 7 -9.42 -26.33 -3.62
C SER A 7 -10.86 -26.02 -4.01
N VAL A 8 -11.14 -24.75 -4.30
CA VAL A 8 -12.43 -24.27 -4.80
C VAL A 8 -12.16 -23.26 -5.92
N THR A 9 -12.95 -23.34 -6.99
CA THR A 9 -12.95 -22.34 -8.06
C THR A 9 -14.12 -21.38 -7.83
N LEU A 10 -13.86 -20.09 -7.96
CA LEU A 10 -14.85 -19.04 -7.82
C LEU A 10 -14.96 -18.35 -9.17
N ASP A 11 -15.99 -18.73 -9.94
CA ASP A 11 -16.15 -18.29 -11.33
C ASP A 11 -16.88 -16.95 -11.47
N ASP A 12 -17.59 -16.53 -10.41
CA ASP A 12 -18.37 -15.30 -10.38
C ASP A 12 -17.73 -14.25 -9.48
N ALA A 13 -17.86 -12.99 -9.86
CA ALA A 13 -17.48 -11.88 -9.02
C ALA A 13 -18.38 -11.78 -7.79
N GLY A 14 -17.79 -11.65 -6.62
CA GLY A 14 -18.53 -11.59 -5.36
C GLY A 14 -17.65 -11.71 -4.13
N THR A 15 -18.28 -11.48 -2.97
CA THR A 15 -17.67 -11.61 -1.65
C THR A 15 -18.10 -12.92 -1.02
N TYR A 16 -17.13 -13.80 -0.75
CA TYR A 16 -17.35 -15.15 -0.24
C TYR A 16 -16.79 -15.25 1.19
N PRO A 17 -17.64 -15.17 2.23
CA PRO A 17 -17.19 -15.38 3.60
C PRO A 17 -16.89 -16.87 3.83
N TYR A 18 -15.77 -17.17 4.46
CA TYR A 18 -15.42 -18.51 4.91
C TYR A 18 -15.22 -18.54 6.42
N PHE A 19 -15.61 -19.65 7.04
CA PHE A 19 -15.45 -19.85 8.48
C PHE A 19 -15.06 -21.29 8.77
N CYS A 20 -14.32 -21.47 9.86
CA CYS A 20 -13.98 -22.80 10.33
C CYS A 20 -15.15 -23.42 11.11
N MET A 21 -15.61 -24.60 10.69
CA MET A 21 -16.72 -25.31 11.36
C MET A 21 -16.46 -25.62 12.85
N VAL A 22 -15.20 -25.80 13.25
CA VAL A 22 -14.83 -26.21 14.61
C VAL A 22 -14.32 -25.06 15.47
N HIS A 23 -13.93 -23.95 14.87
CA HIS A 23 -13.46 -22.76 15.57
C HIS A 23 -14.23 -21.55 15.04
N PRO A 24 -15.38 -21.22 15.65
CA PRO A 24 -16.27 -20.13 15.18
C PRO A 24 -15.60 -18.75 15.12
N TRP A 25 -14.44 -18.58 15.75
CA TRP A 25 -13.66 -17.33 15.76
C TRP A 25 -12.70 -17.20 14.57
N MET A 26 -12.49 -18.27 13.78
CA MET A 26 -11.71 -18.20 12.55
C MET A 26 -12.66 -17.96 11.37
N SER A 27 -12.82 -16.69 11.03
CA SER A 27 -13.54 -16.22 9.86
C SER A 27 -12.61 -15.44 8.94
N GLY A 28 -12.81 -15.54 7.64
CA GLY A 28 -12.19 -14.67 6.66
C GLY A 28 -13.10 -14.47 5.47
N THR A 29 -12.65 -13.66 4.51
CA THR A 29 -13.42 -13.29 3.34
C THR A 29 -12.55 -13.40 2.10
N VAL A 30 -13.07 -14.03 1.05
CA VAL A 30 -12.45 -14.04 -0.27
C VAL A 30 -13.26 -13.13 -1.18
N ILE A 31 -12.63 -12.13 -1.79
CA ILE A 31 -13.27 -11.21 -2.73
C ILE A 31 -12.79 -11.57 -4.13
N VAL A 32 -13.74 -11.84 -5.04
CA VAL A 32 -13.47 -12.12 -6.45
C VAL A 32 -14.01 -10.94 -7.23
N GLU A 33 -13.13 -10.23 -7.92
CA GLU A 33 -13.52 -9.10 -8.76
C GLU A 33 -13.75 -9.60 -10.18
N ALA A 34 -14.81 -9.10 -10.81
CA ALA A 34 -15.04 -9.37 -12.23
C ALA A 34 -13.97 -8.60 -13.01
N GLU A 35 -13.43 -9.21 -14.06
CA GLU A 35 -12.59 -8.50 -15.02
C GLU A 35 -13.48 -7.52 -15.81
N ALA A 36 -13.81 -6.39 -15.18
CA ALA A 36 -14.50 -5.28 -15.78
C ALA A 36 -13.44 -4.34 -16.32
N ALA A 37 -13.35 -4.28 -17.65
CA ALA A 37 -12.64 -3.22 -18.35
C ALA A 37 -13.04 -1.86 -17.78
N HIS A 38 -12.04 -1.10 -17.32
CA HIS A 38 -12.05 0.34 -17.06
C HIS A 38 -13.43 0.99 -16.87
N GLY A 39 -13.80 1.19 -15.62
CA GLY A 39 -14.82 2.13 -15.21
C GLY A 39 -14.49 2.60 -13.81
N ASP A 40 -13.99 3.82 -13.70
CA ASP A 40 -13.93 4.59 -12.45
C ASP A 40 -15.24 4.38 -11.69
N GLU A 41 -15.20 3.95 -10.42
CA GLU A 41 -16.05 4.32 -9.27
C GLU A 41 -15.57 3.51 -8.04
N GLU A 42 -14.53 4.00 -7.34
CA GLU A 42 -14.08 3.35 -6.10
C GLU A 42 -14.94 3.82 -4.92
N MET A 43 -15.81 2.91 -4.47
CA MET A 43 -16.57 3.02 -3.23
C MET A 43 -15.63 2.74 -2.06
N GLY A 44 -15.45 3.72 -1.18
CA GLY A 44 -14.61 3.60 0.01
C GLY A 44 -15.00 2.42 0.90
N HIS A 45 -13.99 1.65 1.30
CA HIS A 45 -14.02 0.89 2.54
C HIS A 45 -13.17 1.63 3.56
N GLY A 46 -13.87 2.22 4.53
CA GLY A 46 -13.26 2.59 5.80
C GLY A 46 -13.20 1.35 6.67
N ASP A 47 -12.03 0.75 6.77
CA ASP A 47 -11.61 -0.01 7.92
C ASP A 47 -10.79 0.91 8.83
N ASP A 48 -11.51 1.43 9.82
CA ASP A 48 -10.93 1.99 11.03
C ASP A 48 -9.94 0.96 11.60
N HIS A 49 -8.64 1.29 11.54
CA HIS A 49 -7.51 0.86 12.40
C HIS A 49 -6.16 0.77 11.67
N ALA A 50 -5.94 1.46 10.55
CA ALA A 50 -4.59 1.87 10.17
C ALA A 50 -4.28 3.23 10.79
N ALA A 51 -3.15 3.33 11.50
CA ALA A 51 -2.70 4.59 12.09
C ALA A 51 -2.65 5.68 11.00
N LYS A 52 -3.26 6.84 11.30
CA LYS A 52 -3.20 8.05 10.46
C LYS A 52 -1.79 8.25 9.91
N GLY A 53 -1.62 8.12 8.60
CA GLY A 53 -0.38 8.47 7.90
C GLY A 53 0.23 7.36 7.04
N ILE A 54 -0.32 6.14 7.06
CA ILE A 54 0.18 5.04 6.22
C ILE A 54 -0.94 4.61 5.27
N GLU A 55 -0.83 4.99 4.00
CA GLU A 55 -1.74 4.57 2.93
C GLU A 55 -1.25 3.25 2.33
N ASP A 56 -2.18 2.32 2.10
CA ASP A 56 -1.89 1.06 1.43
C ASP A 56 -1.60 1.33 -0.04
N ILE A 57 -0.34 1.17 -0.41
CA ILE A 57 0.16 1.39 -1.76
C ILE A 57 0.70 0.09 -2.37
N SER A 58 0.27 -1.06 -1.84
CA SER A 58 0.74 -2.39 -2.25
C SER A 58 0.63 -2.59 -3.76
N ASP A 59 -0.43 -2.07 -4.40
CA ASP A 59 -0.65 -2.16 -5.85
C ASP A 59 0.38 -1.41 -6.71
N GLN A 60 1.14 -0.50 -6.10
CA GLN A 60 2.16 0.29 -6.79
C GLN A 60 3.54 -0.37 -6.79
N PHE A 61 3.68 -1.46 -6.02
CA PHE A 61 4.90 -2.23 -5.90
C PHE A 61 4.68 -3.64 -6.44
N THR A 62 5.65 -4.13 -7.20
CA THR A 62 5.72 -5.56 -7.50
C THR A 62 6.62 -6.20 -6.46
N ALA A 63 6.00 -6.80 -5.45
CA ALA A 63 6.68 -7.48 -4.35
C ALA A 63 6.31 -8.97 -4.33
N THR A 64 7.30 -9.84 -4.15
CA THR A 64 7.12 -11.29 -4.01
C THR A 64 7.96 -11.81 -2.87
N VAL A 65 7.40 -12.72 -2.08
CA VAL A 65 8.05 -13.34 -0.93
C VAL A 65 8.13 -14.85 -1.13
N THR A 66 9.22 -15.46 -0.68
CA THR A 66 9.38 -16.92 -0.72
C THR A 66 8.74 -17.59 0.51
N SER A 67 8.75 -16.92 1.66
CA SER A 67 8.20 -17.41 2.94
C SER A 67 7.27 -16.38 3.57
N GLY A 68 6.06 -16.78 3.94
CA GLY A 68 5.01 -15.88 4.42
C GLY A 68 4.23 -15.17 3.31
N VAL A 69 3.35 -14.24 3.72
CA VAL A 69 2.54 -13.41 2.84
C VAL A 69 2.72 -11.94 3.19
N ILE A 70 2.75 -11.08 2.17
CA ILE A 70 2.75 -9.63 2.37
C ILE A 70 1.33 -9.23 2.72
N HIS A 71 1.15 -8.67 3.91
CA HIS A 71 -0.16 -8.21 4.39
C HIS A 71 -0.44 -6.76 3.96
N HIS A 72 0.61 -5.93 3.95
CA HIS A 72 0.50 -4.51 3.67
C HIS A 72 1.89 -3.92 3.35
N ILE A 73 1.95 -3.02 2.36
CA ILE A 73 3.10 -2.18 2.06
C ILE A 73 2.70 -0.72 2.27
N GLY A 74 3.29 -0.09 3.26
CA GLY A 74 3.05 1.31 3.61
C GLY A 74 4.25 2.19 3.34
N ALA A 75 4.01 3.37 2.77
CA ALA A 75 5.00 4.45 2.77
C ALA A 75 4.84 5.31 4.02
N ASN A 76 5.94 5.58 4.72
CA ASN A 76 6.03 6.55 5.79
C ASN A 76 6.94 7.71 5.35
N SER A 77 6.32 8.86 5.15
CA SER A 77 6.99 10.08 4.68
C SER A 77 7.51 10.98 5.78
N ASP A 78 7.14 10.71 7.03
CA ASP A 78 7.74 11.41 8.18
C ASP A 78 9.17 10.89 8.43
N ASP A 79 9.39 9.59 8.18
CA ASP A 79 10.68 8.90 8.39
C ASP A 79 11.40 8.52 7.08
N ASP A 80 10.84 8.86 5.92
CA ASP A 80 11.36 8.49 4.60
C ASP A 80 11.61 6.97 4.45
N THR A 81 10.67 6.16 4.97
CA THR A 81 10.75 4.69 4.98
C THR A 81 9.58 4.03 4.25
N LEU A 82 9.85 2.91 3.58
CA LEU A 82 8.84 1.99 3.07
C LEU A 82 8.80 0.77 4.01
N LEU A 83 7.63 0.48 4.54
CA LEU A 83 7.41 -0.56 5.53
C LEU A 83 6.58 -1.69 4.91
N VAL A 84 7.15 -2.88 4.89
CA VAL A 84 6.53 -4.10 4.40
C VAL A 84 6.19 -4.98 5.60
N HIS A 85 4.90 -5.24 5.80
CA HIS A 85 4.42 -6.16 6.82
C HIS A 85 4.31 -7.56 6.24
N LEU A 86 5.02 -8.50 6.88
CA LEU A 86 4.99 -9.92 6.57
C LEU A 86 4.16 -10.66 7.61
N PHE A 87 3.41 -11.66 7.17
CA PHE A 87 2.67 -12.55 8.04
C PHE A 87 2.96 -14.01 7.71
N GLY A 88 3.20 -14.83 8.72
CA GLY A 88 3.41 -16.28 8.56
C GLY A 88 4.72 -16.67 7.87
N ALA A 89 5.80 -15.92 8.07
CA ALA A 89 7.13 -16.31 7.64
C ALA A 89 7.71 -17.38 8.58
N ASP A 90 7.19 -18.61 8.53
CA ASP A 90 7.60 -19.71 9.42
C ASP A 90 8.99 -20.29 9.12
N ASP A 91 9.51 -20.02 7.92
CA ASP A 91 10.83 -20.45 7.43
C ASP A 91 11.62 -19.25 6.88
N ASP A 92 12.93 -19.43 6.66
CA ASP A 92 13.78 -18.43 6.01
C ASP A 92 13.25 -18.11 4.60
N GLY A 93 13.29 -16.83 4.23
CA GLY A 93 12.69 -16.33 3.00
C GLY A 93 13.48 -15.22 2.33
N GLU A 94 13.02 -14.85 1.14
CA GLU A 94 13.57 -13.76 0.34
C GLU A 94 12.41 -12.87 -0.12
N LEU A 95 12.52 -11.57 0.13
CA LEU A 95 11.63 -10.52 -0.37
C LEU A 95 12.27 -9.93 -1.62
N LYS A 96 11.57 -10.02 -2.74
CA LYS A 96 11.91 -9.30 -3.97
C LYS A 96 10.91 -8.19 -4.16
N ILE A 97 11.36 -6.94 -4.06
CA ILE A 97 10.49 -5.78 -4.23
C ILE A 97 11.07 -4.85 -5.29
N THR A 98 10.24 -4.49 -6.27
CA THR A 98 10.61 -3.49 -7.28
C THR A 98 10.16 -2.11 -6.82
N LEU A 99 11.13 -1.24 -6.52
CA LEU A 99 10.85 0.08 -5.99
C LEU A 99 10.39 1.08 -7.06
N ASN A 100 9.41 1.89 -6.69
CA ASN A 100 8.93 3.01 -7.48
C ASN A 100 9.64 4.31 -7.08
N SER A 101 10.47 4.88 -7.96
CA SER A 101 11.18 6.16 -7.78
C SER A 101 10.28 7.39 -7.63
N LYS A 102 8.98 7.25 -7.89
CA LYS A 102 8.01 8.31 -7.58
C LYS A 102 7.63 8.31 -6.09
N ILE A 103 7.72 7.14 -5.45
CA ILE A 103 7.34 6.91 -4.06
C ILE A 103 8.57 6.96 -3.17
N ILE A 104 9.63 6.22 -3.49
CA ILE A 104 10.87 6.20 -2.71
C ILE A 104 12.09 6.43 -3.58
N THR A 105 12.88 7.44 -3.23
CA THR A 105 14.14 7.75 -3.92
C THR A 105 15.34 7.20 -3.15
N PRO A 106 16.37 6.68 -3.85
CA PRO A 106 17.61 6.25 -3.19
C PRO A 106 18.38 7.46 -2.64
N PHE A 107 19.38 7.21 -1.80
CA PHE A 107 20.32 8.23 -1.34
C PHE A 107 21.15 8.83 -2.50
N ASP A 108 21.93 9.87 -2.20
CA ASP A 108 22.79 10.56 -3.18
C ASP A 108 23.81 9.62 -3.86
N ASP A 109 24.11 8.48 -3.22
CA ASP A 109 24.99 7.43 -3.73
C ASP A 109 24.25 6.33 -4.53
N GLY A 110 22.92 6.43 -4.65
CA GLY A 110 22.07 5.46 -5.34
C GLY A 110 21.71 4.23 -4.52
N SER A 111 22.08 4.19 -3.23
CA SER A 111 21.80 3.08 -2.33
C SER A 111 20.47 3.26 -1.59
N TYR A 112 20.01 2.16 -0.99
CA TYR A 112 18.93 2.12 -0.01
C TYR A 112 19.48 1.54 1.30
N PHE A 113 18.76 1.73 2.39
CA PHE A 113 19.10 1.07 3.65
C PHE A 113 17.95 0.15 4.05
N VAL A 114 18.25 -1.08 4.41
CA VAL A 114 17.23 -2.10 4.69
C VAL A 114 17.38 -2.61 6.11
N LEU A 115 16.28 -2.65 6.85
CA LEU A 115 16.18 -3.29 8.14
C LEU A 115 15.15 -4.42 8.08
N VAL A 116 15.47 -5.55 8.69
CA VAL A 116 14.56 -6.66 8.96
C VAL A 116 14.35 -6.70 10.46
N ASP A 117 13.12 -6.55 10.93
CA ASP A 117 12.75 -6.46 12.36
C ASP A 117 13.60 -5.45 13.16
N SER A 118 13.89 -4.30 12.54
CA SER A 118 14.74 -3.23 13.09
C SER A 118 16.23 -3.59 13.26
N GLU A 119 16.69 -4.68 12.67
CA GLU A 119 18.12 -5.02 12.53
C GLU A 119 18.59 -4.78 11.09
N GLU A 120 19.80 -4.24 10.92
CA GLU A 120 20.38 -3.98 9.59
C GLU A 120 20.58 -5.30 8.83
N ALA A 121 20.03 -5.37 7.62
CA ALA A 121 20.12 -6.55 6.77
C ALA A 121 20.90 -6.26 5.49
N GLU A 122 21.69 -7.24 5.05
CA GLU A 122 22.31 -7.20 3.73
C GLU A 122 21.25 -7.44 2.65
N PHE A 123 21.40 -6.77 1.51
CA PHE A 123 20.48 -6.90 0.38
C PHE A 123 21.25 -6.82 -0.94
N GLU A 124 20.72 -7.49 -1.96
CA GLU A 124 21.22 -7.36 -3.33
C GLU A 124 20.32 -6.40 -4.13
N GLN A 125 20.93 -5.41 -4.79
CA GLN A 125 20.21 -4.46 -5.63
C GLN A 125 20.48 -4.73 -7.10
N MET A 126 19.44 -5.13 -7.84
CA MET A 126 19.46 -5.25 -9.29
C MET A 126 18.70 -4.07 -9.91
N GLY A 127 19.40 -2.93 -10.02
CA GLY A 127 18.81 -1.68 -10.52
C GLY A 127 17.81 -1.09 -9.52
N ARG A 128 16.52 -1.40 -9.70
CA ARG A 128 15.42 -0.92 -8.83
C ARG A 128 14.73 -2.03 -8.06
N THR A 129 15.13 -3.27 -8.30
CA THR A 129 14.64 -4.42 -7.57
C THR A 129 15.61 -4.74 -6.44
N LEU A 130 15.10 -4.77 -5.23
CA LEU A 130 15.82 -5.15 -4.03
C LEU A 130 15.48 -6.60 -3.71
N HIS A 131 16.52 -7.36 -3.39
CA HIS A 131 16.47 -8.74 -2.94
C HIS A 131 16.96 -8.76 -1.50
N ILE A 132 16.05 -9.03 -0.57
CA ILE A 132 16.29 -8.94 0.86
C ILE A 132 16.03 -10.32 1.44
N GLU A 133 17.06 -10.96 1.97
CA GLU A 133 16.91 -12.22 2.69
C GLU A 133 16.49 -11.94 4.14
N TYR A 134 15.57 -12.73 4.66
CA TYR A 134 15.09 -12.63 6.03
C TYR A 134 14.96 -14.01 6.66
N GLY A 135 15.18 -14.07 7.97
CA GLY A 135 15.07 -15.30 8.74
C GLY A 135 13.63 -15.68 9.06
N ALA A 136 13.45 -16.93 9.48
CA ALA A 136 12.19 -17.41 10.04
C ALA A 136 11.73 -16.52 11.21
N GLY A 137 10.46 -16.12 11.17
CA GLY A 137 9.84 -15.23 12.15
C GLY A 137 9.85 -13.75 11.78
N ALA A 138 10.31 -13.37 10.58
CA ALA A 138 10.32 -11.98 10.17
C ALA A 138 8.90 -11.40 10.01
N GLU A 139 8.62 -10.31 10.72
CA GLU A 139 7.30 -9.66 10.70
C GLU A 139 7.33 -8.32 9.97
N LYS A 140 8.49 -7.66 9.94
CA LYS A 140 8.63 -6.33 9.36
C LYS A 140 9.92 -6.18 8.57
N ILE A 141 9.81 -5.62 7.37
CA ILE A 141 10.96 -5.16 6.58
C ILE A 141 10.79 -3.66 6.30
N GLU A 142 11.80 -2.88 6.63
CA GLU A 142 11.84 -1.43 6.46
C GLU A 142 12.93 -1.05 5.46
N ILE A 143 12.57 -0.28 4.44
CA ILE A 143 13.48 0.20 3.40
C ILE A 143 13.52 1.72 3.51
N VAL A 144 14.66 2.25 3.96
CA VAL A 144 14.90 3.68 4.11
C VAL A 144 15.49 4.24 2.82
N GLY A 145 14.94 5.36 2.37
CA GLY A 145 15.43 6.12 1.22
C GLY A 145 15.85 7.54 1.60
N SER A 146 16.16 8.35 0.59
CA SER A 146 16.38 9.79 0.77
C SER A 146 15.10 10.58 0.96
N HIS A 147 14.02 10.09 0.36
CA HIS A 147 12.73 10.72 0.43
C HIS A 147 11.63 9.72 0.12
N VAL A 148 10.56 9.75 0.89
CA VAL A 148 9.34 9.01 0.61
C VAL A 148 8.19 9.96 0.39
N VAL A 149 7.65 9.95 -0.83
CA VAL A 149 6.44 10.70 -1.17
C VAL A 149 5.24 9.82 -0.85
N PRO A 150 4.38 10.20 0.10
CA PRO A 150 3.15 9.46 0.35
C PRO A 150 2.24 9.78 -0.82
N GLU A 151 1.64 8.74 -1.38
CA GLU A 151 0.74 8.88 -2.51
C GLU A 151 -0.58 9.48 -2.05
N PHE A 152 -0.65 10.81 -1.91
CA PHE A 152 -1.95 11.51 -1.96
C PHE A 152 -2.56 11.46 -3.39
N GLY A 153 -2.34 10.34 -4.11
CA GLY A 153 -2.23 10.20 -5.56
C GLY A 153 -3.47 10.58 -6.33
N THR A 154 -4.64 10.51 -5.69
CA THR A 154 -5.92 10.98 -6.25
C THR A 154 -6.59 11.99 -5.34
N ILE A 155 -6.62 11.75 -4.03
CA ILE A 155 -7.39 12.56 -3.08
C ILE A 155 -6.83 13.99 -2.98
N ALA A 156 -5.50 14.18 -2.85
CA ALA A 156 -4.97 15.54 -2.81
C ALA A 156 -5.12 16.25 -4.16
N MET A 157 -5.00 15.55 -5.27
CA MET A 157 -5.22 16.14 -6.60
C MET A 157 -6.67 16.57 -6.81
N ILE A 158 -7.64 15.79 -6.32
CA ILE A 158 -9.06 16.14 -6.33
C ILE A 158 -9.30 17.34 -5.41
N ILE A 159 -8.80 17.32 -4.17
CA ILE A 159 -8.96 18.44 -3.22
C ILE A 159 -8.33 19.71 -3.80
N LEU A 160 -7.13 19.61 -4.39
CA LEU A 160 -6.43 20.72 -5.03
C LEU A 160 -7.25 21.28 -6.20
N ALA A 161 -7.77 20.42 -7.08
CA ALA A 161 -8.60 20.83 -8.21
C ALA A 161 -9.91 21.50 -7.74
N VAL A 162 -10.61 20.90 -6.78
CA VAL A 162 -11.86 21.43 -6.21
C VAL A 162 -11.63 22.77 -5.52
N ALA A 163 -10.52 22.92 -4.80
CA ALA A 163 -10.15 24.18 -4.14
C ALA A 163 -9.91 25.30 -5.16
N ILE A 164 -9.11 25.03 -6.20
CA ILE A 164 -8.82 26.01 -7.26
C ILE A 164 -10.11 26.44 -7.98
N VAL A 165 -10.95 25.47 -8.37
CA VAL A 165 -12.24 25.75 -9.02
C VAL A 165 -13.16 26.59 -8.13
N SER A 166 -13.23 26.27 -6.83
CA SER A 166 -14.04 27.01 -5.86
C SER A 166 -13.57 28.47 -5.70
N ILE A 167 -12.26 28.70 -5.60
CA ILE A 167 -11.69 30.05 -5.50
C ILE A 167 -12.02 30.86 -6.75
N ILE A 168 -11.85 30.27 -7.94
CA ILE A 168 -12.15 30.93 -9.22
C ILE A 168 -13.65 31.25 -9.31
N ALA A 169 -14.53 30.31 -8.96
CA ALA A 169 -15.97 30.51 -9.00
C ALA A 169 -16.43 31.64 -8.06
N ILE A 170 -15.90 31.68 -6.82
CA ILE A 170 -16.22 32.73 -5.84
C ILE A 170 -15.69 34.09 -6.30
N THR A 171 -14.45 34.16 -6.77
CA THR A 171 -13.83 35.42 -7.24
C THR A 171 -14.48 35.94 -8.54
N ALA A 172 -14.92 35.06 -9.43
CA ALA A 172 -15.71 35.45 -10.60
C ALA A 172 -17.10 36.01 -10.20
N LYS A 173 -17.76 35.41 -9.20
CA LYS A 173 -19.10 35.84 -8.74
C LYS A 173 -19.07 37.14 -7.92
N THR A 174 -17.94 37.51 -7.33
CA THR A 174 -17.80 38.73 -6.51
C THR A 174 -17.37 39.98 -7.28
N LYS A 175 -16.77 39.86 -8.48
CA LYS A 175 -16.31 41.03 -9.27
C LYS A 175 -17.41 41.90 -9.89
N THR A 176 -18.69 41.51 -9.84
CA THR A 176 -19.80 42.30 -10.45
C THR A 176 -20.62 43.13 -9.45
N SER A 177 -20.27 43.16 -8.15
CA SER A 177 -20.99 43.97 -7.14
C SER A 177 -20.07 44.90 -6.34
N LEU A 178 -19.18 45.61 -7.03
CA LEU A 178 -18.51 46.80 -6.50
C LEU A 178 -18.81 47.97 -7.44
N ILE A 179 -20.10 48.30 -7.61
CA ILE A 179 -20.49 49.60 -8.14
C ILE A 179 -20.38 50.58 -6.95
N PRO A 180 -19.44 51.54 -6.94
CA PRO A 180 -19.49 52.60 -5.96
C PRO A 180 -20.72 53.44 -6.29
N ARG A 181 -21.68 53.49 -5.37
CA ARG A 181 -22.74 54.49 -5.44
C ARG A 181 -22.09 55.84 -5.12
N LEU A 182 -22.01 56.70 -6.14
CA LEU A 182 -21.83 58.14 -6.02
C LEU A 182 -23.16 58.77 -5.60
#